data_AF-A0A8T1WQT0-F1
#
_entry.id   AF-A0A8T1WQT0-F1
#
_cell.length_a   1.000
_cell.length_b   1.000
_cell.length_c   1.000
_cell.angle_alpha   90.00
_cell.angle_beta   90.00
_cell.angle_gamma   90.00
#
_symmetry.space_group_name_H-M   'P 1'
#
loop_
_entity.id
_entity.type
_entity.pdbx_description
1 polymer ?
#
loop_
_entity_poly.entity_id
_entity_poly.type
_entity_poly.pdbx_seq_one_letter_code
_entity_poly.pdbx_strand_id
1 'polypeptide(L)'
;MRSLAVTGTFALLATGGSAAPARTTDRSLGALVDCPTERSADSPCLWAGENGEVVDSHTLRELLVQRHVESFSEVESSRRNLQAHMSYIEDVDMYAKKVGHEFSYHMGVNERHLTSSTKRELTAEQLVEQEVLLAHSRRLEMEATNSSSGNVTSAGSSEYWNWCDKDNSYGYSVCSTVKSQKSCGSCWSFVAADAIETAVVIAEKTSQAVSLSPQQFLTCSKLQTTQTFEYCWATDSGVDGASWMQSEIKWESQNDGCNGGMTHGAFMDAAQNKWGLVTELTMPYDDSGSGSSIATNDSSFCSVGASDAAASITGWEQIVGGDCTASNNCTELLRTALEKQPIAVAITSNGQFQDYAGGFYTCPNDGVMASKNDLNHALLLVGYGTDSSVGDYWILKNSYGSSWGAGGFMKLVGDSKINCGLNVFPVIPTGAKAGSAASSGVDGGGDKVFVGLSPGAWIGVAAVATVFTIVMTAIGMFVSKRKLDTIRKQNTAMYAARTPTNTD
;
A
#
# COMPACT_ATOMS: atom_id res chain seq x y z
N MET A 1 -6.70 65.35 43.57
CA MET A 1 -6.22 65.82 42.25
C MET A 1 -6.36 64.67 41.26
N ARG A 2 -7.19 64.87 40.20
CA ARG A 2 -7.20 64.30 38.83
C ARG A 2 -6.74 62.84 38.60
N SER A 3 -7.35 61.98 37.79
CA SER A 3 -8.53 62.00 36.91
C SER A 3 -8.77 60.56 36.38
N LEU A 4 -9.98 60.30 35.90
CA LEU A 4 -10.49 59.05 35.31
C LEU A 4 -9.72 58.54 34.07
N ALA A 5 -9.83 57.23 33.82
CA ALA A 5 -9.87 56.66 32.47
C ALA A 5 -10.94 55.54 32.37
N VAL A 6 -11.65 55.57 31.24
CA VAL A 6 -12.87 54.86 30.83
C VAL A 6 -12.57 53.42 30.40
N THR A 7 -13.41 52.46 30.79
CA THR A 7 -13.51 51.14 30.15
C THR A 7 -14.91 50.98 29.55
N GLY A 8 -14.98 50.94 28.21
CA GLY A 8 -16.19 50.58 27.46
C GLY A 8 -16.07 49.13 26.99
N THR A 9 -17.01 48.29 27.42
CA THR A 9 -17.11 46.88 27.02
C THR A 9 -18.03 46.78 25.79
N PHE A 10 -17.48 46.41 24.64
CA PHE A 10 -18.28 45.96 23.49
C PHE A 10 -18.66 44.50 23.70
N ALA A 11 -19.95 44.22 23.84
CA ALA A 11 -20.51 42.88 23.80
C ALA A 11 -20.71 42.46 22.33
N LEU A 12 -19.92 41.50 21.83
CA LEU A 12 -20.26 40.77 20.61
C LEU A 12 -21.19 39.61 20.98
N LEU A 13 -22.44 39.69 20.49
CA LEU A 13 -23.36 38.57 20.44
C LEU A 13 -22.80 37.51 19.48
N ALA A 14 -22.37 36.37 20.02
CA ALA A 14 -22.13 35.18 19.22
C ALA A 14 -23.49 34.57 18.84
N THR A 15 -23.89 34.77 17.59
CA THR A 15 -24.94 33.96 16.96
C THR A 15 -24.39 32.55 16.77
N GLY A 16 -24.78 31.62 17.64
CA GLY A 16 -24.57 30.20 17.44
C GLY A 16 -25.41 29.71 16.27
N GLY A 17 -24.84 29.74 15.06
CA GLY A 17 -25.31 28.90 13.97
C GLY A 17 -24.96 27.46 14.29
N SER A 18 -25.97 26.58 14.43
CA SER A 18 -25.73 25.15 14.49
C SER A 18 -25.12 24.73 13.15
N ALA A 19 -23.81 24.48 13.13
CA ALA A 19 -23.19 23.79 12.02
C ALA A 19 -23.90 22.44 11.87
N ALA A 20 -24.45 22.17 10.68
CA ALA A 20 -24.93 20.83 10.36
C ALA A 20 -23.79 19.82 10.61
N PRO A 21 -24.07 18.63 11.15
CA PRO A 21 -23.03 17.64 11.35
C PRO A 21 -22.33 17.36 10.02
N ALA A 22 -21.00 17.38 10.03
CA ALA A 22 -20.20 17.03 8.86
C ALA A 22 -20.62 15.62 8.38
N ARG A 23 -20.92 15.49 7.08
CA ARG A 23 -21.26 14.20 6.48
C ARG A 23 -19.98 13.35 6.49
N THR A 24 -20.06 12.13 7.01
CA THR A 24 -18.94 11.19 7.07
C THR A 24 -19.19 9.96 6.19
N THR A 25 -18.13 9.25 5.85
CA THR A 25 -18.14 8.01 5.05
C THR A 25 -17.09 7.03 5.58
N ASP A 26 -17.35 5.74 5.41
CA ASP A 26 -16.39 4.66 5.74
C ASP A 26 -15.43 4.35 4.57
N ARG A 27 -15.57 5.07 3.43
CA ARG A 27 -14.67 4.93 2.28
C ARG A 27 -13.29 5.51 2.59
N SER A 28 -12.25 4.90 2.02
CA SER A 28 -10.86 5.39 2.12
C SER A 28 -10.69 6.78 1.49
N LEU A 29 -9.72 7.54 1.99
CA LEU A 29 -9.35 8.85 1.44
C LEU A 29 -9.19 8.75 -0.08
N GLY A 30 -9.85 9.65 -0.80
CA GLY A 30 -9.78 9.75 -2.26
C GLY A 30 -10.79 8.88 -3.00
N ALA A 31 -11.55 8.02 -2.33
CA ALA A 31 -12.65 7.29 -2.95
C ALA A 31 -13.79 8.25 -3.32
N LEU A 32 -14.36 8.09 -4.52
CA LEU A 32 -15.61 8.75 -4.87
C LEU A 32 -16.69 8.27 -3.89
N VAL A 33 -17.58 9.16 -3.44
CA VAL A 33 -18.71 8.83 -2.55
C VAL A 33 -20.00 8.84 -3.34
N ASP A 34 -20.28 9.94 -4.05
CA ASP A 34 -21.55 10.14 -4.74
C ASP A 34 -21.46 11.28 -5.76
N CYS A 35 -21.92 11.10 -6.99
CA CYS A 35 -22.19 12.18 -7.96
C CYS A 35 -23.70 12.38 -8.24
N PRO A 36 -24.12 13.59 -8.70
CA PRO A 36 -25.42 13.75 -9.37
C PRO A 36 -25.50 12.89 -10.66
N THR A 37 -26.64 12.89 -11.36
CA THR A 37 -26.73 12.25 -12.69
C THR A 37 -26.18 13.11 -13.82
N GLU A 38 -26.02 14.42 -13.58
CA GLU A 38 -25.48 15.40 -14.53
C GLU A 38 -24.57 16.39 -13.82
N ARG A 39 -23.49 16.79 -14.50
CA ARG A 39 -22.48 17.71 -13.98
C ARG A 39 -23.10 19.08 -13.72
N SER A 40 -23.06 19.55 -12.46
CA SER A 40 -23.57 20.86 -12.05
C SER A 40 -22.64 21.51 -11.03
N ALA A 41 -22.48 22.84 -11.13
CA ALA A 41 -21.71 23.61 -10.16
C ALA A 41 -22.40 23.66 -8.78
N ASP A 42 -23.73 23.57 -8.75
CA ASP A 42 -24.53 23.63 -7.52
C ASP A 42 -24.61 22.28 -6.80
N SER A 43 -24.25 21.19 -7.48
CA SER A 43 -24.28 19.83 -6.95
C SER A 43 -23.02 19.07 -7.38
N PRO A 44 -21.86 19.37 -6.78
CA PRO A 44 -20.60 18.70 -7.13
C PRO A 44 -20.62 17.22 -6.72
N CYS A 45 -19.76 16.44 -7.34
CA CYS A 45 -19.44 15.11 -6.85
C CYS A 45 -18.76 15.20 -5.47
N LEU A 46 -19.07 14.21 -4.65
CA LEU A 46 -18.62 14.08 -3.28
C LEU A 46 -17.59 12.97 -3.18
N TRP A 47 -16.56 13.21 -2.40
CA TRP A 47 -15.42 12.32 -2.24
C TRP A 47 -15.10 12.14 -0.75
N ALA A 48 -14.45 11.03 -0.43
CA ALA A 48 -13.90 10.78 0.88
C ALA A 48 -12.62 11.61 1.07
N GLY A 49 -12.66 12.52 2.04
CA GLY A 49 -11.54 13.30 2.54
C GLY A 49 -10.85 12.62 3.72
N GLU A 50 -10.05 13.39 4.46
CA GLU A 50 -9.34 12.86 5.62
C GLU A 50 -10.29 12.48 6.74
N ASN A 51 -9.94 11.42 7.48
CA ASN A 51 -10.72 10.92 8.63
C ASN A 51 -12.20 10.62 8.28
N GLY A 52 -12.49 10.28 7.02
CA GLY A 52 -13.83 9.95 6.55
C GLY A 52 -14.74 11.16 6.32
N GLU A 53 -14.23 12.40 6.37
CA GLU A 53 -15.02 13.58 6.01
C GLU A 53 -15.45 13.53 4.55
N VAL A 54 -16.67 13.96 4.22
CA VAL A 54 -17.12 14.05 2.83
C VAL A 54 -16.86 15.46 2.29
N VAL A 55 -16.08 15.56 1.21
CA VAL A 55 -15.62 16.81 0.61
C VAL A 55 -15.93 16.87 -0.88
N ASP A 56 -15.92 18.08 -1.46
CA ASP A 56 -16.03 18.24 -2.92
C ASP A 56 -14.71 17.93 -3.66
N SER A 57 -14.80 17.77 -4.98
CA SER A 57 -13.66 17.45 -5.84
C SER A 57 -12.52 18.48 -5.77
N HIS A 58 -12.84 19.76 -5.60
CA HIS A 58 -11.82 20.81 -5.50
C HIS A 58 -11.02 20.66 -4.21
N THR A 59 -11.72 20.49 -3.09
CA THR A 59 -11.15 20.35 -1.76
C THR A 59 -10.25 19.12 -1.66
N LEU A 60 -10.71 17.97 -2.15
CA LEU A 60 -9.89 16.75 -2.18
C LEU A 60 -8.63 16.93 -3.05
N ARG A 61 -8.77 17.54 -4.24
CA ARG A 61 -7.64 17.75 -5.14
C ARG A 61 -6.56 18.62 -4.50
N GLU A 62 -6.94 19.74 -3.88
CA GLU A 62 -5.97 20.60 -3.20
C GLU A 62 -5.33 19.89 -2.00
N LEU A 63 -6.09 19.09 -1.25
CA LEU A 63 -5.57 18.28 -0.15
C LEU A 63 -4.49 17.30 -0.64
N LEU A 64 -4.77 16.52 -1.69
CA LEU A 64 -3.83 15.52 -2.20
C LEU A 64 -2.58 16.16 -2.82
N VAL A 65 -2.72 17.29 -3.52
CA VAL A 65 -1.60 18.03 -4.10
C VAL A 65 -0.71 18.62 -3.00
N GLN A 66 -1.29 19.28 -2.00
CA GLN A 66 -0.53 19.90 -0.91
C GLN A 66 0.23 18.87 -0.05
N ARG A 67 -0.33 17.67 0.10
CA ARG A 67 0.26 16.62 0.94
C ARG A 67 1.44 15.90 0.28
N HIS A 68 1.42 15.74 -1.04
CA HIS A 68 2.35 14.83 -1.73
C HIS A 68 3.26 15.52 -2.76
N VAL A 69 2.99 16.77 -3.12
CA VAL A 69 3.85 17.50 -4.06
C VAL A 69 4.81 18.39 -3.28
N GLU A 70 6.09 18.02 -3.29
CA GLU A 70 7.15 18.77 -2.60
C GLU A 70 7.65 19.96 -3.43
N SER A 71 7.68 19.83 -4.76
CA SER A 71 8.22 20.85 -5.66
C SER A 71 7.14 21.79 -6.19
N PHE A 72 7.33 23.10 -6.00
CA PHE A 72 6.44 24.12 -6.53
C PHE A 72 6.29 24.05 -8.06
N SER A 73 7.32 23.60 -8.79
CA SER A 73 7.25 23.46 -10.25
C SER A 73 6.31 22.36 -10.72
N GLU A 74 6.00 21.39 -9.86
CA GLU A 74 5.19 20.20 -10.18
C GLU A 74 3.74 20.32 -9.72
N VAL A 75 3.40 21.34 -8.93
CA VAL A 75 2.06 21.55 -8.37
C VAL A 75 1.02 21.67 -9.48
N GLU A 76 1.28 22.52 -10.49
CA GLU A 76 0.30 22.75 -11.56
C GLU A 76 0.13 21.55 -12.49
N SER A 77 1.20 20.81 -12.78
CA SER A 77 1.08 19.57 -13.56
C SER A 77 0.32 18.50 -12.79
N SER A 78 0.65 18.31 -11.51
CA SER A 78 0.00 17.31 -10.66
C SER A 78 -1.47 17.63 -10.44
N ARG A 79 -1.82 18.92 -10.26
CA ARG A 79 -3.21 19.38 -10.16
C ARG A 79 -4.00 19.05 -11.42
N ARG A 80 -3.46 19.36 -12.60
CA ARG A 80 -4.13 19.05 -13.89
C ARG A 80 -4.28 17.54 -14.10
N ASN A 81 -3.25 16.78 -13.75
CA ASN A 81 -3.24 15.33 -13.89
C ASN A 81 -4.32 14.68 -13.02
N LEU A 82 -4.32 15.03 -11.73
CA LEU A 82 -5.32 14.56 -10.77
C LEU A 82 -6.73 14.97 -11.19
N GLN A 83 -6.92 16.22 -11.64
CA GLN A 83 -8.21 16.69 -12.14
C GLN A 83 -8.73 15.88 -13.33
N ALA A 84 -7.85 15.47 -14.26
CA ALA A 84 -8.25 14.65 -15.41
C ALA A 84 -8.72 13.24 -14.96
N HIS A 85 -8.01 12.63 -14.00
CA HIS A 85 -8.44 11.35 -13.42
C HIS A 85 -9.78 11.48 -12.69
N MET A 86 -9.93 12.48 -11.83
CA MET A 86 -11.18 12.74 -11.11
C MET A 86 -12.34 12.97 -12.08
N SER A 87 -12.16 13.80 -13.10
CA SER A 87 -13.22 14.10 -14.08
C SER A 87 -13.71 12.84 -14.79
N TYR A 88 -12.80 11.95 -15.18
CA TYR A 88 -13.16 10.67 -15.80
C TYR A 88 -13.97 9.78 -14.85
N ILE A 89 -13.53 9.63 -13.59
CA ILE A 89 -14.22 8.82 -12.58
C ILE A 89 -15.62 9.39 -12.30
N GLU A 90 -15.75 10.70 -12.22
CA GLU A 90 -17.05 11.38 -12.08
C GLU A 90 -17.96 11.07 -13.27
N ASP A 91 -17.45 11.22 -14.51
CA ASP A 91 -18.23 10.96 -15.72
C ASP A 91 -18.72 9.50 -15.78
N VAL A 92 -17.89 8.55 -15.34
CA VAL A 92 -18.27 7.14 -15.19
C VAL A 92 -19.42 6.95 -14.20
N ASP A 93 -19.32 7.52 -13.00
CA ASP A 93 -20.36 7.39 -11.95
C ASP A 93 -21.68 8.04 -12.37
N MET A 94 -21.61 9.25 -12.96
CA MET A 94 -22.78 9.97 -13.46
C MET A 94 -23.51 9.17 -14.55
N TYR A 95 -22.76 8.61 -15.51
CA TYR A 95 -23.37 7.82 -16.58
C TYR A 95 -23.92 6.47 -16.06
N ALA A 96 -23.20 5.79 -15.16
CA ALA A 96 -23.69 4.57 -14.51
C ALA A 96 -25.03 4.79 -13.81
N LYS A 97 -25.17 5.87 -13.05
CA LYS A 97 -26.44 6.26 -12.42
C LYS A 97 -27.53 6.54 -13.45
N LYS A 98 -27.20 7.24 -14.53
CA LYS A 98 -28.15 7.56 -15.60
C LYS A 98 -28.73 6.29 -16.24
N VAL A 99 -27.94 5.23 -16.39
CA VAL A 99 -28.39 3.94 -16.95
C VAL A 99 -28.85 2.93 -15.89
N GLY A 100 -28.85 3.30 -14.61
CA GLY A 100 -29.26 2.43 -13.51
C GLY A 100 -28.29 1.27 -13.24
N HIS A 101 -27.00 1.46 -13.53
CA HIS A 101 -25.95 0.50 -13.23
C HIS A 101 -25.27 0.84 -11.89
N GLU A 102 -25.03 -0.19 -11.09
CA GLU A 102 -24.26 -0.10 -9.84
C GLU A 102 -23.02 -1.00 -9.95
N PHE A 103 -21.85 -0.41 -9.73
CA PHE A 103 -20.60 -1.15 -9.72
C PHE A 103 -20.47 -1.97 -8.42
N SER A 104 -19.90 -3.17 -8.52
CA SER A 104 -19.54 -3.98 -7.35
C SER A 104 -18.32 -3.45 -6.60
N TYR A 105 -17.60 -2.48 -7.18
CA TYR A 105 -16.43 -1.82 -6.62
C TYR A 105 -16.56 -0.29 -6.69
N HIS A 106 -15.73 0.40 -5.93
CA HIS A 106 -15.66 1.86 -5.93
C HIS A 106 -14.39 2.32 -6.64
N MET A 107 -14.49 3.44 -7.34
CA MET A 107 -13.37 4.12 -7.95
C MET A 107 -12.94 5.33 -7.10
N GLY A 108 -11.68 5.70 -7.20
CA GLY A 108 -11.07 6.76 -6.42
C GLY A 108 -9.76 7.24 -7.00
N VAL A 109 -9.18 8.25 -6.34
CA VAL A 109 -7.86 8.79 -6.65
C VAL A 109 -6.95 8.70 -5.44
N ASN A 110 -5.64 8.65 -5.69
CA ASN A 110 -4.58 8.59 -4.68
C ASN A 110 -3.32 9.29 -5.21
N GLU A 111 -2.22 9.29 -4.46
CA GLU A 111 -0.98 9.98 -4.83
C GLU A 111 -0.38 9.53 -6.17
N ARG A 112 -0.63 8.29 -6.63
CA ARG A 112 -0.13 7.85 -7.95
C ARG A 112 -0.80 8.62 -9.09
N HIS A 113 -2.03 9.10 -8.89
CA HIS A 113 -2.78 9.90 -9.86
C HIS A 113 -2.22 11.31 -10.04
N LEU A 114 -1.27 11.74 -9.21
CA LEU A 114 -0.55 13.01 -9.40
C LEU A 114 0.39 12.95 -10.61
N THR A 115 0.93 11.76 -10.93
CA THR A 115 1.95 11.58 -11.97
C THR A 115 1.63 10.51 -13.02
N SER A 116 0.63 9.65 -12.79
CA SER A 116 0.25 8.60 -13.74
C SER A 116 -0.33 9.15 -15.04
N SER A 117 -0.24 8.39 -16.13
CA SER A 117 -0.86 8.75 -17.40
C SER A 117 -2.37 8.91 -17.27
N THR A 118 -2.93 9.99 -17.81
CA THR A 118 -4.39 10.23 -17.89
C THR A 118 -5.03 9.60 -19.12
N LYS A 119 -4.26 8.86 -19.93
CA LYS A 119 -4.77 8.21 -21.15
C LYS A 119 -5.76 7.11 -20.76
N ARG A 120 -6.94 7.13 -21.37
CA ARG A 120 -7.99 6.13 -21.20
C ARG A 120 -8.20 5.36 -22.49
N GLU A 121 -8.40 4.05 -22.39
CA GLU A 121 -8.69 3.20 -23.55
C GLU A 121 -10.16 3.30 -23.97
N LEU A 122 -11.05 3.43 -22.98
CA LEU A 122 -12.49 3.54 -23.15
C LEU A 122 -12.98 4.91 -22.65
N THR A 123 -13.98 5.48 -23.32
CA THR A 123 -14.74 6.59 -22.75
C THR A 123 -15.51 6.11 -21.51
N ALA A 124 -16.03 7.05 -20.72
CA ALA A 124 -16.83 6.73 -19.53
C ALA A 124 -18.06 5.89 -19.88
N GLU A 125 -18.73 6.22 -20.98
CA GLU A 125 -19.91 5.50 -21.46
C GLU A 125 -19.57 4.10 -21.93
N GLN A 126 -18.50 3.95 -22.73
CA GLN A 126 -18.04 2.64 -23.22
C GLN A 126 -17.67 1.70 -22.09
N LEU A 127 -17.02 2.23 -21.04
CA LEU A 127 -16.69 1.46 -19.85
C LEU A 127 -17.95 0.95 -19.14
N VAL A 128 -18.91 1.84 -18.88
CA VAL A 128 -20.14 1.46 -18.16
C VAL A 128 -20.97 0.49 -18.99
N GLU A 129 -21.06 0.70 -20.31
CA GLU A 129 -21.75 -0.24 -21.21
C GLU A 129 -21.10 -1.62 -21.18
N GLN A 130 -19.77 -1.68 -21.17
CA GLN A 130 -19.05 -2.94 -20.98
C GLN A 130 -19.43 -3.59 -19.65
N GLU A 131 -19.35 -2.87 -18.53
CA GLU A 131 -19.64 -3.41 -17.19
C GLU A 131 -21.11 -3.84 -17.00
N VAL A 132 -22.06 -3.15 -17.63
CA VAL A 132 -23.47 -3.55 -17.69
C VAL A 132 -23.63 -4.91 -18.38
N LEU A 133 -22.95 -5.11 -19.51
CA LEU A 133 -22.97 -6.39 -20.23
C LEU A 133 -22.35 -7.51 -19.39
N LEU A 134 -21.23 -7.25 -18.72
CA LEU A 134 -20.57 -8.21 -17.83
C LEU A 134 -21.46 -8.59 -16.65
N ALA A 135 -22.10 -7.61 -16.02
CA ALA A 135 -23.03 -7.84 -14.91
C ALA A 135 -24.28 -8.63 -15.35
N HIS A 136 -24.71 -8.48 -16.60
CA HIS A 136 -25.79 -9.30 -17.16
C HIS A 136 -25.34 -10.74 -17.39
N SER A 137 -24.15 -10.96 -17.99
CA SER A 137 -23.60 -12.31 -18.23
C SER A 137 -23.46 -13.10 -16.94
N ARG A 138 -22.86 -12.49 -15.90
CA ARG A 138 -22.68 -13.13 -14.59
C ARG A 138 -24.00 -13.55 -13.94
N ARG A 139 -25.06 -12.74 -14.08
CA ARG A 139 -26.39 -13.11 -13.55
C ARG A 139 -26.95 -14.35 -14.22
N LEU A 140 -26.82 -14.47 -15.54
CA LEU A 140 -27.26 -15.65 -16.28
C LEU A 140 -26.48 -16.90 -15.87
N GLU A 141 -25.17 -16.78 -15.65
CA GLU A 141 -24.32 -17.88 -15.18
C GLU A 141 -24.71 -18.35 -13.76
N MET A 142 -24.97 -17.41 -12.84
CA MET A 142 -25.43 -17.72 -11.48
C MET A 142 -26.82 -18.37 -11.48
N GLU A 143 -27.73 -17.96 -12.36
CA GLU A 143 -29.06 -18.58 -12.50
C GLU A 143 -28.96 -20.01 -13.08
N ALA A 144 -28.04 -20.24 -14.02
CA ALA A 144 -27.80 -21.55 -14.63
C ALA A 144 -27.19 -22.55 -13.63
N THR A 145 -26.23 -22.11 -12.81
CA THR A 145 -25.60 -22.93 -11.76
C THR A 145 -26.55 -23.25 -10.60
N ASN A 146 -27.43 -22.31 -10.23
CA ASN A 146 -28.49 -22.57 -9.25
C ASN A 146 -29.58 -23.53 -9.77
N SER A 147 -29.86 -23.55 -11.08
CA SER A 147 -30.82 -24.51 -11.67
C SER A 147 -30.27 -25.93 -11.86
N SER A 148 -28.95 -26.12 -11.82
CA SER A 148 -28.28 -27.42 -12.00
C SER A 148 -27.87 -28.09 -10.67
N SER A 149 -28.13 -27.46 -9.53
CA SER A 149 -27.76 -27.96 -8.21
C SER A 149 -28.98 -28.53 -7.48
N GLY A 150 -29.21 -29.85 -7.56
CA GLY A 150 -30.04 -30.54 -6.57
C GLY A 150 -29.36 -30.43 -5.20
N ASN A 151 -30.07 -29.90 -4.20
CA ASN A 151 -29.68 -29.72 -2.79
C ASN A 151 -28.32 -30.34 -2.42
N VAL A 152 -27.23 -29.65 -2.74
CA VAL A 152 -26.04 -29.73 -1.91
C VAL A 152 -26.35 -28.75 -0.79
N THR A 153 -26.84 -29.30 0.32
CA THR A 153 -26.73 -28.59 1.60
C THR A 153 -25.26 -28.22 1.75
N SER A 154 -24.95 -26.95 1.53
CA SER A 154 -23.73 -26.30 2.01
C SER A 154 -23.76 -26.47 3.53
N ALA A 155 -23.24 -27.61 3.99
CA ALA A 155 -22.76 -27.74 5.34
C ALA A 155 -21.63 -26.71 5.44
N GLY A 156 -21.89 -25.64 6.18
CA GLY A 156 -21.12 -24.41 6.11
C GLY A 156 -19.61 -24.60 6.18
N SER A 157 -18.92 -24.00 5.23
CA SER A 157 -17.81 -23.08 5.53
C SER A 157 -17.70 -22.09 4.37
N SER A 158 -18.54 -21.06 4.41
CA SER A 158 -18.14 -19.74 3.91
C SER A 158 -17.08 -19.19 4.87
N GLU A 159 -15.89 -19.77 4.91
CA GLU A 159 -14.82 -19.28 5.78
C GLU A 159 -13.90 -18.41 4.95
N TYR A 160 -14.21 -17.11 5.01
CA TYR A 160 -13.21 -16.07 4.80
C TYR A 160 -11.87 -16.50 5.39
N TRP A 161 -10.81 -16.41 4.59
CA TRP A 161 -9.46 -16.75 5.02
C TRP A 161 -8.50 -15.69 4.52
N ASN A 162 -7.65 -15.16 5.41
CA ASN A 162 -6.66 -14.15 5.04
C ASN A 162 -5.38 -14.22 5.90
N TRP A 163 -4.25 -14.40 5.23
CA TRP A 163 -2.91 -14.38 5.83
C TRP A 163 -2.56 -13.03 6.47
N CYS A 164 -3.14 -11.92 6.00
CA CYS A 164 -2.80 -10.59 6.49
C CYS A 164 -3.70 -10.09 7.63
N ASP A 165 -4.54 -10.93 8.22
CA ASP A 165 -5.31 -10.63 9.44
C ASP A 165 -5.32 -11.80 10.42
N LYS A 166 -6.33 -11.92 11.29
CA LYS A 166 -6.40 -12.97 12.31
C LYS A 166 -7.14 -14.22 11.84
N ASP A 167 -7.84 -14.15 10.72
CA ASP A 167 -8.66 -15.24 10.18
C ASP A 167 -7.79 -16.13 9.29
N ASN A 168 -6.81 -16.79 9.92
CA ASN A 168 -5.94 -17.80 9.33
C ASN A 168 -5.48 -18.80 10.40
N SER A 169 -4.72 -19.82 9.99
CA SER A 169 -4.27 -20.91 10.85
C SER A 169 -3.35 -20.50 12.02
N TYR A 170 -2.83 -19.27 12.03
CA TYR A 170 -1.94 -18.75 13.08
C TYR A 170 -2.64 -17.78 14.05
N GLY A 171 -3.81 -17.22 13.69
CA GLY A 171 -4.53 -16.26 14.53
C GLY A 171 -3.91 -14.86 14.59
N TYR A 172 -2.96 -14.56 13.69
CA TYR A 172 -2.32 -13.25 13.56
C TYR A 172 -1.87 -13.00 12.10
N SER A 173 -1.67 -11.73 11.74
CA SER A 173 -1.20 -11.36 10.40
C SER A 173 0.23 -11.83 10.18
N VAL A 174 0.49 -12.55 9.10
CA VAL A 174 1.84 -12.91 8.66
C VAL A 174 2.45 -11.89 7.69
N CYS A 175 1.67 -10.90 7.25
CA CYS A 175 2.09 -9.91 6.27
C CYS A 175 2.77 -8.71 6.93
N SER A 176 3.80 -8.17 6.26
CA SER A 176 4.30 -6.82 6.55
C SER A 176 3.25 -5.76 6.22
N THR A 177 3.52 -4.52 6.64
CA THR A 177 2.77 -3.35 6.16
C THR A 177 2.78 -3.27 4.63
N VAL A 178 1.74 -2.63 4.07
CA VAL A 178 1.68 -2.31 2.65
C VAL A 178 2.80 -1.34 2.30
N LYS A 179 3.50 -1.63 1.20
CA LYS A 179 4.60 -0.82 0.68
C LYS A 179 4.14 -0.06 -0.58
N SER A 180 4.93 0.93 -1.02
CA SER A 180 4.66 1.68 -2.25
C SER A 180 5.86 1.70 -3.18
N GLN A 181 5.71 1.13 -4.37
CA GLN A 181 6.69 1.19 -5.46
C GLN A 181 6.72 2.53 -6.18
N LYS A 182 5.84 3.46 -5.77
CA LYS A 182 5.72 4.81 -6.36
C LYS A 182 5.65 4.74 -7.89
N SER A 183 6.52 5.45 -8.60
CA SER A 183 6.50 5.57 -10.07
C SER A 183 7.29 4.49 -10.82
N CYS A 184 8.08 3.67 -10.12
CA CYS A 184 8.99 2.69 -10.71
C CYS A 184 8.28 1.36 -11.02
N GLY A 185 8.56 0.76 -12.20
CA GLY A 185 8.03 -0.54 -12.64
C GLY A 185 8.64 -1.74 -11.91
N SER A 186 8.50 -1.77 -10.58
CA SER A 186 9.21 -2.69 -9.69
C SER A 186 8.30 -3.63 -8.88
N CYS A 187 7.02 -3.78 -9.26
CA CYS A 187 6.07 -4.68 -8.60
C CYS A 187 6.65 -6.09 -8.38
N TRP A 188 7.38 -6.62 -9.36
CA TRP A 188 8.06 -7.92 -9.29
C TRP A 188 8.99 -8.06 -8.07
N SER A 189 9.69 -6.98 -7.72
CA SER A 189 10.64 -6.91 -6.59
C SER A 189 9.91 -6.80 -5.25
N PHE A 190 8.87 -5.95 -5.18
CA PHE A 190 8.06 -5.82 -3.96
C PHE A 190 7.37 -7.11 -3.60
N VAL A 191 6.79 -7.81 -4.59
CA VAL A 191 6.14 -9.10 -4.37
C VAL A 191 7.17 -10.18 -4.01
N ALA A 192 8.39 -10.14 -4.57
CA ALA A 192 9.45 -11.05 -4.16
C ALA A 192 9.81 -10.85 -2.68
N ALA A 193 9.99 -9.60 -2.25
CA ALA A 193 10.23 -9.28 -0.84
C ALA A 193 9.06 -9.77 0.03
N ASP A 194 7.83 -9.35 -0.24
CA ASP A 194 6.65 -9.69 0.55
C ASP A 194 6.40 -11.22 0.66
N ALA A 195 6.63 -11.97 -0.42
CA ALA A 195 6.50 -13.43 -0.40
C ALA A 195 7.55 -14.10 0.49
N ILE A 196 8.79 -13.59 0.51
CA ILE A 196 9.85 -14.12 1.38
C ILE A 196 9.58 -13.76 2.83
N GLU A 197 9.16 -12.52 3.09
CA GLU A 197 8.80 -12.05 4.44
C GLU A 197 7.75 -12.95 5.07
N THR A 198 6.64 -13.19 4.35
CA THR A 198 5.56 -14.06 4.81
C THR A 198 6.01 -15.50 4.95
N ALA A 199 6.83 -16.02 4.03
CA ALA A 199 7.39 -17.36 4.13
C ALA A 199 8.30 -17.54 5.35
N VAL A 200 9.11 -16.54 5.73
CA VAL A 200 9.92 -16.56 6.96
C VAL A 200 9.03 -16.62 8.20
N VAL A 201 7.98 -15.80 8.25
CA VAL A 201 7.03 -15.80 9.38
C VAL A 201 6.39 -17.17 9.57
N ILE A 202 5.96 -17.80 8.47
CA ILE A 202 5.34 -19.13 8.47
C ILE A 202 6.37 -20.21 8.87
N ALA A 203 7.57 -20.20 8.28
CA ALA A 203 8.59 -21.21 8.53
C ALA A 203 9.13 -21.18 9.97
N GLU A 204 9.33 -19.99 10.52
CA GLU A 204 9.94 -19.78 11.84
C GLU A 204 8.88 -19.56 12.94
N LYS A 205 7.59 -19.53 12.59
CA LYS A 205 6.45 -19.30 13.50
C LYS A 205 6.63 -18.02 14.33
N THR A 206 7.12 -16.96 13.70
CA THR A 206 7.22 -15.65 14.34
C THR A 206 5.87 -14.93 14.24
N SER A 207 5.64 -13.92 15.07
CA SER A 207 4.40 -13.13 15.06
C SER A 207 4.53 -11.81 14.28
N GLN A 208 5.67 -11.55 13.65
CA GLN A 208 5.94 -10.31 12.94
C GLN A 208 6.86 -10.55 11.75
N ALA A 209 6.43 -10.08 10.58
CA ALA A 209 7.25 -10.02 9.38
C ALA A 209 8.33 -8.93 9.51
N VAL A 210 9.56 -9.27 9.14
CA VAL A 210 10.65 -8.31 8.97
C VAL A 210 10.47 -7.67 7.60
N SER A 211 10.41 -6.33 7.52
CA SER A 211 10.35 -5.66 6.21
C SER A 211 11.71 -5.75 5.50
N LEU A 212 11.78 -6.55 4.45
CA LEU A 212 12.92 -6.69 3.54
C LEU A 212 12.95 -5.54 2.54
N SER A 213 14.12 -5.31 1.96
CA SER A 213 14.36 -4.26 0.95
C SER A 213 14.03 -4.73 -0.47
N PRO A 214 12.99 -4.17 -1.12
CA PRO A 214 12.78 -4.35 -2.56
C PRO A 214 13.90 -3.68 -3.37
N GLN A 215 14.60 -2.69 -2.81
CA GLN A 215 15.72 -2.02 -3.48
C GLN A 215 16.87 -2.99 -3.76
N GLN A 216 17.12 -3.96 -2.87
CA GLN A 216 18.16 -4.98 -3.06
C GLN A 216 17.88 -5.81 -4.32
N PHE A 217 16.66 -6.31 -4.49
CA PHE A 217 16.27 -7.01 -5.72
C PHE A 217 16.37 -6.12 -6.95
N LEU A 218 15.90 -4.87 -6.87
CA LEU A 218 15.95 -3.90 -7.96
C LEU A 218 17.39 -3.66 -8.47
N THR A 219 18.33 -3.62 -7.52
CA THR A 219 19.75 -3.36 -7.73
C THR A 219 20.48 -4.59 -8.24
N CYS A 220 20.24 -5.74 -7.60
CA CYS A 220 21.09 -6.92 -7.71
C CYS A 220 20.55 -8.01 -8.63
N SER A 221 19.23 -8.08 -8.83
CA SER A 221 18.64 -9.14 -9.66
C SER A 221 18.72 -8.74 -11.12
N LYS A 222 19.53 -9.50 -11.87
CA LYS A 222 19.89 -9.24 -13.28
C LYS A 222 19.89 -10.51 -14.12
N LEU A 223 19.56 -11.67 -13.52
CA LEU A 223 19.60 -12.94 -14.22
C LEU A 223 18.69 -12.91 -15.44
N GLN A 224 19.25 -13.30 -16.59
CA GLN A 224 18.50 -13.66 -17.77
C GLN A 224 18.26 -15.17 -17.74
N THR A 225 17.01 -15.59 -17.70
CA THR A 225 16.62 -17.00 -17.60
C THR A 225 15.41 -17.31 -18.46
N THR A 226 15.27 -18.58 -18.83
CA THR A 226 14.07 -19.12 -19.48
C THR A 226 13.58 -20.29 -18.66
N GLN A 227 12.39 -20.15 -18.08
CA GLN A 227 11.74 -21.22 -17.32
C GLN A 227 10.55 -21.75 -18.10
N THR A 228 10.45 -23.07 -18.19
CA THR A 228 9.26 -23.75 -18.69
C THR A 228 8.29 -23.94 -17.54
N PHE A 229 7.06 -23.45 -17.70
CA PHE A 229 5.96 -23.67 -16.77
C PHE A 229 4.99 -24.67 -17.41
N GLU A 230 4.53 -25.62 -16.60
CA GLU A 230 3.55 -26.61 -17.01
C GLU A 230 2.16 -26.23 -16.48
N TYR A 231 1.13 -26.51 -17.27
CA TYR A 231 -0.26 -26.18 -16.99
C TYR A 231 -1.14 -27.36 -17.33
N CYS A 232 -1.15 -28.36 -16.46
CA CYS A 232 -1.94 -29.58 -16.62
C CYS A 232 -3.46 -29.37 -16.69
N TRP A 233 -3.95 -28.17 -16.37
CA TRP A 233 -5.35 -27.74 -16.52
C TRP A 233 -5.62 -27.02 -17.86
N ALA A 234 -4.59 -26.70 -18.64
CA ALA A 234 -4.71 -26.11 -19.97
C ALA A 234 -4.64 -27.18 -21.06
N THR A 235 -5.14 -26.84 -22.24
CA THR A 235 -5.08 -27.69 -23.43
C THR A 235 -4.36 -26.96 -24.56
N ASP A 236 -3.90 -27.69 -25.58
CA ASP A 236 -3.27 -27.08 -26.76
C ASP A 236 -4.25 -26.21 -27.58
N SER A 237 -5.56 -26.33 -27.32
CA SER A 237 -6.60 -25.45 -27.87
C SER A 237 -6.87 -24.18 -27.05
N GLY A 238 -6.14 -23.95 -25.95
CA GLY A 238 -6.41 -22.86 -25.04
C GLY A 238 -7.24 -23.25 -23.82
N VAL A 239 -7.63 -22.22 -23.09
CA VAL A 239 -8.68 -22.26 -22.06
C VAL A 239 -9.69 -21.15 -22.34
N ASP A 240 -10.85 -21.21 -21.69
CA ASP A 240 -11.83 -20.13 -21.80
C ASP A 240 -11.20 -18.80 -21.34
N GLY A 241 -11.42 -17.74 -22.10
CA GLY A 241 -10.78 -16.43 -21.91
C GLY A 241 -9.32 -16.32 -22.34
N ALA A 242 -8.62 -17.40 -22.71
CA ALA A 242 -7.22 -17.36 -23.14
C ALA A 242 -6.87 -18.46 -24.14
N SER A 243 -7.12 -18.20 -25.43
CA SER A 243 -6.82 -19.14 -26.53
C SER A 243 -5.32 -19.38 -26.76
N TRP A 244 -4.47 -18.48 -26.27
CA TRP A 244 -3.01 -18.60 -26.34
C TRP A 244 -2.44 -19.52 -25.25
N MET A 245 -3.23 -19.88 -24.24
CA MET A 245 -2.78 -20.69 -23.11
C MET A 245 -2.47 -22.10 -23.59
N GLN A 246 -1.28 -22.61 -23.28
CA GLN A 246 -0.85 -23.96 -23.67
C GLN A 246 -0.53 -24.78 -22.43
N SER A 247 -0.49 -26.10 -22.60
CA SER A 247 -0.09 -27.05 -21.56
C SER A 247 1.36 -26.83 -21.08
N GLU A 248 2.20 -26.21 -21.91
CA GLU A 248 3.56 -25.80 -21.59
C GLU A 248 3.83 -24.39 -22.14
N ILE A 249 4.35 -23.48 -21.31
CA ILE A 249 4.77 -22.14 -21.74
C ILE A 249 6.18 -21.84 -21.26
N LYS A 250 7.01 -21.34 -22.18
CA LYS A 250 8.33 -20.79 -21.86
C LYS A 250 8.20 -19.31 -21.48
N TRP A 251 8.69 -19.00 -20.28
CA TRP A 251 8.79 -17.66 -19.72
C TRP A 251 10.24 -17.22 -19.72
N GLU A 252 10.55 -16.28 -20.61
CA GLU A 252 11.81 -15.59 -20.62
C GLU A 252 11.74 -14.45 -19.60
N SER A 253 12.75 -14.32 -18.76
CA SER A 253 12.83 -13.31 -17.72
C SER A 253 14.21 -12.67 -17.73
N GLN A 254 14.22 -11.34 -17.68
CA GLN A 254 15.39 -10.55 -17.35
C GLN A 254 14.94 -9.41 -16.44
N ASN A 255 15.41 -9.40 -15.20
CA ASN A 255 15.09 -8.34 -14.27
C ASN A 255 15.93 -7.10 -14.57
N ASP A 256 15.28 -5.96 -14.79
CA ASP A 256 15.92 -4.71 -15.20
C ASP A 256 15.44 -3.51 -14.38
N GLY A 257 15.48 -3.66 -13.06
CA GLY A 257 15.14 -2.57 -12.14
C GLY A 257 13.72 -2.04 -12.39
N CYS A 258 13.62 -0.74 -12.68
CA CYS A 258 12.34 -0.07 -12.94
C CYS A 258 11.74 -0.33 -14.32
N ASN A 259 12.49 -0.97 -15.25
CA ASN A 259 11.98 -1.32 -16.58
C ASN A 259 11.16 -2.63 -16.56
N GLY A 260 11.04 -3.27 -15.40
CA GLY A 260 10.28 -4.49 -15.21
C GLY A 260 11.16 -5.69 -14.87
N GLY A 261 10.49 -6.79 -14.60
CA GLY A 261 11.08 -8.03 -14.15
C GLY A 261 10.01 -9.04 -13.78
N MET A 262 10.44 -10.24 -13.39
CA MET A 262 9.59 -11.34 -12.97
C MET A 262 10.00 -11.81 -11.57
N THR A 263 9.01 -12.05 -10.72
CA THR A 263 9.22 -12.44 -9.31
C THR A 263 10.01 -13.75 -9.16
N HIS A 264 9.76 -14.75 -10.02
CA HIS A 264 10.54 -16.00 -9.99
C HIS A 264 12.03 -15.77 -10.30
N GLY A 265 12.36 -14.85 -11.22
CA GLY A 265 13.75 -14.48 -11.52
C GLY A 265 14.45 -13.88 -10.29
N ALA A 266 13.72 -13.10 -9.49
CA ALA A 266 14.22 -12.56 -8.24
C ALA A 266 14.50 -13.65 -7.20
N PHE A 267 13.60 -14.64 -7.08
CA PHE A 267 13.82 -15.81 -6.23
C PHE A 267 14.99 -16.67 -6.71
N MET A 268 15.13 -16.88 -8.02
CA MET A 268 16.26 -17.60 -8.62
C MET A 268 17.58 -16.94 -8.25
N ASP A 269 17.69 -15.63 -8.46
CA ASP A 269 18.89 -14.88 -8.12
C ASP A 269 19.22 -15.00 -6.63
N ALA A 270 18.24 -14.79 -5.74
CA ALA A 270 18.46 -14.86 -4.30
C ALA A 270 18.88 -16.27 -3.83
N ALA A 271 18.23 -17.32 -4.35
CA ALA A 271 18.52 -18.70 -3.98
C ALA A 271 19.88 -19.18 -4.53
N GLN A 272 20.13 -18.99 -5.83
CA GLN A 272 21.34 -19.51 -6.49
C GLN A 272 22.60 -18.80 -6.00
N ASN A 273 22.52 -17.50 -5.77
CA ASN A 273 23.63 -16.70 -5.27
C ASN A 273 23.70 -16.67 -3.73
N LYS A 274 22.79 -17.38 -3.04
CA LYS A 274 22.73 -17.50 -1.57
C LYS A 274 22.72 -16.14 -0.87
N TRP A 275 21.87 -15.23 -1.34
CA TRP A 275 21.81 -13.88 -0.81
C TRP A 275 21.40 -13.89 0.68
N GLY A 276 22.10 -13.07 1.45
CA GLY A 276 21.53 -12.49 2.67
C GLY A 276 20.64 -11.33 2.27
N LEU A 277 19.34 -11.45 2.51
CA LEU A 277 18.40 -10.37 2.22
C LEU A 277 18.41 -9.37 3.36
N VAL A 278 18.55 -8.08 3.04
CA VAL A 278 18.60 -7.01 4.05
C VAL A 278 17.24 -6.38 4.29
N THR A 279 17.11 -5.70 5.42
CA THR A 279 15.87 -4.97 5.75
C THR A 279 15.72 -3.70 4.92
N GLU A 280 14.48 -3.22 4.78
CA GLU A 280 14.14 -1.92 4.21
C GLU A 280 14.88 -0.78 4.93
N LEU A 281 15.12 -0.88 6.25
CA LEU A 281 15.88 0.12 6.99
C LEU A 281 17.37 0.14 6.61
N THR A 282 17.92 -1.02 6.29
CA THR A 282 19.32 -1.17 5.87
C THR A 282 19.53 -0.63 4.45
N MET A 283 18.57 -0.89 3.56
CA MET A 283 18.61 -0.43 2.17
C MET A 283 17.24 0.13 1.77
N PRO A 284 16.96 1.42 2.09
CA PRO A 284 15.68 2.04 1.79
C PRO A 284 15.39 2.10 0.29
N TYR A 285 14.11 2.02 -0.04
CA TYR A 285 13.63 2.10 -1.42
C TYR A 285 13.75 3.51 -2.00
N ASP A 286 14.26 3.59 -3.23
CA ASP A 286 14.43 4.82 -4.00
C ASP A 286 13.89 4.64 -5.43
N ASP A 287 12.86 5.41 -5.78
CA ASP A 287 12.22 5.39 -7.10
C ASP A 287 12.80 6.40 -8.09
N SER A 288 13.82 7.18 -7.70
CA SER A 288 14.45 8.20 -8.55
C SER A 288 15.27 7.62 -9.73
N GLY A 289 15.38 6.29 -9.83
CA GLY A 289 15.99 5.56 -10.94
C GLY A 289 15.12 5.40 -12.19
N SER A 290 14.09 6.23 -12.39
CA SER A 290 13.05 6.16 -13.45
C SER A 290 13.54 6.43 -14.90
N GLY A 291 14.82 6.16 -15.19
CA GLY A 291 15.39 6.26 -16.53
C GLY A 291 16.90 6.01 -16.62
N SER A 292 17.54 5.54 -15.56
CA SER A 292 18.95 5.17 -15.58
C SER A 292 19.17 3.98 -14.66
N SER A 293 20.00 3.07 -15.13
CA SER A 293 20.57 1.90 -14.42
C SER A 293 21.35 2.23 -13.14
N ILE A 294 21.13 3.41 -12.55
CA ILE A 294 21.76 3.83 -11.31
C ILE A 294 20.79 3.46 -10.18
N ALA A 295 20.73 2.16 -9.90
CA ALA A 295 20.77 1.78 -8.50
C ALA A 295 21.97 2.53 -7.89
N THR A 296 21.82 3.13 -6.71
CA THR A 296 22.98 3.57 -5.93
C THR A 296 24.03 2.48 -6.02
N ASN A 297 25.22 2.82 -6.55
CA ASN A 297 26.31 1.92 -6.96
C ASN A 297 26.88 1.02 -5.85
N ASP A 298 26.20 0.85 -4.73
CA ASP A 298 26.63 0.00 -3.66
C ASP A 298 26.22 -1.45 -3.91
N SER A 299 26.82 -2.04 -4.95
CA SER A 299 26.78 -3.48 -5.22
C SER A 299 27.23 -4.34 -4.03
N SER A 300 27.78 -3.73 -2.96
CA SER A 300 28.07 -4.42 -1.71
C SER A 300 26.82 -5.08 -1.09
N PHE A 301 25.63 -4.50 -1.29
CA PHE A 301 24.37 -5.10 -0.82
C PHE A 301 23.93 -6.33 -1.63
N CYS A 302 24.57 -6.63 -2.77
CA CYS A 302 24.33 -7.86 -3.51
C CYS A 302 25.06 -9.06 -2.88
N SER A 303 25.91 -8.83 -1.87
CA SER A 303 26.65 -9.87 -1.16
C SER A 303 26.92 -9.42 0.27
N VAL A 304 25.90 -9.55 1.12
CA VAL A 304 26.00 -9.19 2.54
C VAL A 304 26.46 -10.36 3.41
N GLY A 305 27.13 -10.06 4.51
CA GLY A 305 27.54 -11.06 5.50
C GLY A 305 26.35 -11.65 6.27
N ALA A 306 26.55 -12.83 6.86
CA ALA A 306 25.51 -13.52 7.64
C ALA A 306 25.02 -12.73 8.88
N SER A 307 25.83 -11.80 9.39
CA SER A 307 25.44 -10.90 10.49
C SER A 307 24.43 -9.83 10.05
N ASP A 308 24.44 -9.44 8.78
CA ASP A 308 23.63 -8.35 8.24
C ASP A 308 22.40 -8.86 7.46
N ALA A 309 22.34 -10.15 7.19
CA ALA A 309 21.20 -10.82 6.59
C ALA A 309 20.01 -10.86 7.55
N ALA A 310 18.86 -10.35 7.11
CA ALA A 310 17.58 -10.43 7.81
C ALA A 310 16.77 -11.66 7.38
N ALA A 311 16.95 -12.14 6.15
CA ALA A 311 16.35 -13.37 5.66
C ALA A 311 17.20 -14.05 4.58
N SER A 312 16.87 -15.30 4.25
CA SER A 312 17.36 -15.98 3.06
C SER A 312 16.35 -17.02 2.58
N ILE A 313 16.52 -17.50 1.34
CA ILE A 313 15.76 -18.60 0.75
C ILE A 313 16.73 -19.61 0.12
N THR A 314 16.28 -20.85 -0.07
CA THR A 314 17.09 -21.89 -0.73
C THR A 314 16.57 -22.28 -2.11
N GLY A 315 15.36 -21.86 -2.46
CA GLY A 315 14.75 -22.17 -3.75
C GLY A 315 13.42 -21.46 -3.96
N TRP A 316 12.71 -21.90 -4.99
CA TRP A 316 11.36 -21.46 -5.34
C TRP A 316 10.66 -22.56 -6.13
N GLU A 317 9.34 -22.45 -6.27
CA GLU A 317 8.53 -23.39 -7.06
C GLU A 317 7.34 -22.70 -7.74
N GLN A 318 6.93 -23.24 -8.88
CA GLN A 318 5.60 -23.03 -9.46
C GLN A 318 4.62 -23.92 -8.70
N ILE A 319 3.57 -23.33 -8.11
CA ILE A 319 2.71 -24.05 -7.17
C ILE A 319 1.38 -24.51 -7.78
N VAL A 320 1.02 -24.02 -8.97
CA VAL A 320 -0.17 -24.45 -9.72
C VAL A 320 0.23 -24.79 -11.15
N GLY A 321 -0.27 -25.92 -11.67
CA GLY A 321 -0.12 -26.33 -13.06
C GLY A 321 0.88 -27.48 -13.31
N GLY A 322 1.83 -27.72 -12.40
CA GLY A 322 2.75 -28.87 -12.51
C GLY A 322 2.15 -30.20 -12.06
N ASP A 323 1.17 -30.18 -11.15
CA ASP A 323 0.48 -31.37 -10.65
C ASP A 323 -1.03 -31.11 -10.57
N CYS A 324 -1.81 -31.86 -11.36
CA CYS A 324 -3.28 -31.84 -11.37
C CYS A 324 -3.88 -33.17 -10.89
N THR A 325 -3.12 -33.98 -10.15
CA THR A 325 -3.63 -35.26 -9.63
C THR A 325 -4.79 -35.07 -8.66
N ALA A 326 -4.79 -33.98 -7.89
CA ALA A 326 -5.84 -33.65 -6.94
C ALA A 326 -7.07 -32.98 -7.59
N SER A 327 -6.87 -32.12 -8.59
CA SER A 327 -7.92 -31.44 -9.35
C SER A 327 -7.37 -30.92 -10.67
N ASN A 328 -8.22 -30.82 -11.70
CA ASN A 328 -7.91 -30.12 -12.95
C ASN A 328 -8.49 -28.69 -12.98
N ASN A 329 -9.10 -28.23 -11.89
CA ASN A 329 -9.60 -26.87 -11.75
C ASN A 329 -8.49 -25.98 -11.15
N CYS A 330 -7.99 -25.02 -11.95
CA CYS A 330 -6.90 -24.14 -11.53
C CYS A 330 -7.24 -23.29 -10.30
N THR A 331 -8.50 -22.87 -10.14
CA THR A 331 -8.99 -22.12 -8.98
C THR A 331 -8.92 -22.96 -7.70
N GLU A 332 -9.28 -24.23 -7.75
CA GLU A 332 -9.19 -25.15 -6.60
C GLU A 332 -7.73 -25.45 -6.22
N LEU A 333 -6.87 -25.67 -7.23
CA LEU A 333 -5.44 -25.86 -7.03
C LEU A 333 -4.80 -24.63 -6.39
N LEU A 334 -5.14 -23.43 -6.88
CA LEU A 334 -4.64 -22.17 -6.33
C LEU A 334 -5.11 -21.96 -4.88
N ARG A 335 -6.38 -22.22 -4.59
CA ARG A 335 -6.93 -22.13 -3.23
C ARG A 335 -6.20 -23.07 -2.26
N THR A 336 -5.99 -24.33 -2.68
CA THR A 336 -5.29 -25.35 -1.88
C THR A 336 -3.83 -24.96 -1.62
N ALA A 337 -3.16 -24.38 -2.63
CA ALA A 337 -1.80 -23.88 -2.47
C ALA A 337 -1.75 -22.68 -1.51
N LEU A 338 -2.71 -21.76 -1.59
CA LEU A 338 -2.75 -20.54 -0.80
C LEU A 338 -2.89 -20.82 0.69
N GLU A 339 -3.61 -21.86 1.09
CA GLU A 339 -3.74 -22.26 2.50
C GLU A 339 -2.42 -22.71 3.15
N LYS A 340 -1.37 -22.95 2.36
CA LYS A 340 -0.02 -23.28 2.87
C LYS A 340 0.82 -22.04 3.13
N GLN A 341 0.74 -21.05 2.25
CA GLN A 341 1.41 -19.74 2.37
C GLN A 341 0.91 -18.76 1.30
N PRO A 342 1.12 -17.44 1.48
CA PRO A 342 0.89 -16.45 0.42
C PRO A 342 1.65 -16.75 -0.88
N ILE A 343 1.04 -16.39 -2.01
CA ILE A 343 1.52 -16.75 -3.35
C ILE A 343 1.83 -15.48 -4.14
N ALA A 344 3.03 -15.40 -4.71
CA ALA A 344 3.32 -14.36 -5.69
C ALA A 344 2.60 -14.69 -7.00
N VAL A 345 1.78 -13.77 -7.48
CA VAL A 345 0.92 -13.94 -8.66
C VAL A 345 1.11 -12.78 -9.62
N ALA A 346 0.70 -12.96 -10.88
CA ALA A 346 0.61 -11.90 -11.87
C ALA A 346 -0.83 -11.76 -12.36
N ILE A 347 -1.24 -10.54 -12.68
CA ILE A 347 -2.51 -10.23 -13.32
C ILE A 347 -2.30 -9.21 -14.45
N THR A 348 -3.34 -8.99 -15.24
CA THR A 348 -3.46 -7.77 -16.05
C THR A 348 -3.98 -6.60 -15.21
N SER A 349 -3.24 -5.49 -15.16
CA SER A 349 -3.59 -4.28 -14.40
C SER A 349 -4.09 -3.14 -15.29
N ASN A 350 -4.82 -3.45 -16.36
CA ASN A 350 -5.36 -2.48 -17.30
C ASN A 350 -6.72 -1.92 -16.83
N GLY A 351 -7.28 -0.98 -17.59
CA GLY A 351 -8.60 -0.40 -17.31
C GLY A 351 -8.63 0.34 -15.97
N GLN A 352 -9.60 -0.02 -15.10
CA GLN A 352 -9.86 0.72 -13.86
C GLN A 352 -9.10 0.20 -12.65
N PHE A 353 -8.15 -0.71 -12.85
CA PHE A 353 -7.29 -1.21 -11.79
C PHE A 353 -6.59 -0.07 -11.03
N GLN A 354 -6.09 0.94 -11.75
CA GLN A 354 -5.41 2.09 -11.16
C GLN A 354 -6.34 2.95 -10.28
N ASP A 355 -7.62 3.04 -10.65
CA ASP A 355 -8.62 3.85 -9.96
C ASP A 355 -9.35 3.05 -8.86
N TYR A 356 -9.06 1.75 -8.66
CA TYR A 356 -9.73 0.94 -7.64
C TYR A 356 -9.53 1.50 -6.22
N ALA A 357 -10.64 1.71 -5.51
CA ALA A 357 -10.67 2.27 -4.16
C ALA A 357 -11.40 1.38 -3.13
N GLY A 358 -11.85 0.18 -3.52
CA GLY A 358 -12.51 -0.78 -2.62
C GLY A 358 -13.67 -1.52 -3.27
N GLY A 359 -14.29 -2.43 -2.53
CA GLY A 359 -15.35 -3.31 -3.03
C GLY A 359 -14.82 -4.51 -3.85
N PHE A 360 -15.67 -5.13 -4.65
CA PHE A 360 -15.37 -6.37 -5.38
C PHE A 360 -15.05 -6.07 -6.85
N TYR A 361 -13.76 -6.05 -7.17
CA TYR A 361 -13.24 -5.75 -8.51
C TYR A 361 -13.47 -6.93 -9.45
N THR A 362 -13.99 -6.65 -10.64
CA THR A 362 -14.21 -7.66 -11.69
C THR A 362 -13.20 -7.51 -12.81
N CYS A 363 -12.85 -8.63 -13.43
CA CYS A 363 -11.90 -8.62 -14.53
C CYS A 363 -12.37 -7.75 -15.70
N PRO A 364 -11.50 -6.87 -16.24
CA PRO A 364 -11.84 -6.12 -17.44
C PRO A 364 -12.00 -7.09 -18.62
N ASN A 365 -12.72 -6.66 -19.66
CA ASN A 365 -12.94 -7.45 -20.88
C ASN A 365 -13.48 -8.86 -20.63
N ASP A 366 -14.33 -9.05 -19.61
CA ASP A 366 -14.87 -10.36 -19.22
C ASP A 366 -13.79 -11.40 -18.87
N GLY A 367 -12.61 -10.96 -18.42
CA GLY A 367 -11.48 -11.86 -18.16
C GLY A 367 -10.82 -12.42 -19.43
N VAL A 368 -11.18 -11.93 -20.62
CA VAL A 368 -10.55 -12.32 -21.88
C VAL A 368 -9.18 -11.66 -22.01
N MET A 369 -8.15 -12.48 -22.23
CA MET A 369 -6.78 -12.07 -22.45
C MET A 369 -6.34 -12.45 -23.86
N ALA A 370 -5.81 -11.48 -24.61
CA ALA A 370 -5.41 -11.67 -26.00
C ALA A 370 -4.04 -12.35 -26.11
N SER A 371 -3.16 -12.14 -25.13
CA SER A 371 -1.80 -12.67 -25.14
C SER A 371 -1.27 -12.91 -23.73
N LYS A 372 -0.29 -13.81 -23.62
CA LYS A 372 0.52 -13.98 -22.40
C LYS A 372 1.21 -12.68 -21.96
N ASN A 373 1.45 -11.77 -22.90
CA ASN A 373 2.09 -10.48 -22.65
C ASN A 373 1.14 -9.45 -22.01
N ASP A 374 -0.16 -9.77 -21.88
CA ASP A 374 -1.13 -8.90 -21.21
C ASP A 374 -0.95 -8.94 -19.67
N LEU A 375 -0.23 -9.95 -19.16
CA LEU A 375 0.26 -9.99 -17.77
C LEU A 375 1.33 -8.93 -17.57
N ASN A 376 1.05 -7.94 -16.74
CA ASN A 376 1.90 -6.76 -16.60
C ASN A 376 2.06 -6.26 -15.16
N HIS A 377 1.43 -6.91 -14.18
CA HIS A 377 1.55 -6.50 -12.78
C HIS A 377 1.60 -7.70 -11.83
N ALA A 378 2.53 -7.64 -10.88
CA ALA A 378 2.68 -8.65 -9.84
C ALA A 378 2.01 -8.19 -8.54
N LEU A 379 1.34 -9.12 -7.85
CA LEU A 379 0.80 -8.92 -6.50
C LEU A 379 1.06 -10.14 -5.62
N LEU A 380 0.81 -10.02 -4.32
CA LEU A 380 0.78 -11.16 -3.41
C LEU A 380 -0.67 -11.58 -3.16
N LEU A 381 -1.01 -12.81 -3.51
CA LEU A 381 -2.27 -13.44 -3.13
C LEU A 381 -2.20 -13.89 -1.68
N VAL A 382 -3.12 -13.41 -0.85
CA VAL A 382 -3.05 -13.55 0.62
C VAL A 382 -4.31 -14.14 1.24
N GLY A 383 -5.41 -14.22 0.49
CA GLY A 383 -6.65 -14.75 1.04
C GLY A 383 -7.74 -14.92 0.00
N TYR A 384 -8.89 -15.34 0.49
CA TYR A 384 -10.12 -15.51 -0.27
C TYR A 384 -11.34 -15.33 0.63
N GLY A 385 -12.51 -15.21 0.03
CA GLY A 385 -13.79 -15.27 0.74
C GLY A 385 -14.93 -15.48 -0.24
N THR A 386 -16.14 -15.51 0.29
CA THR A 386 -17.38 -15.63 -0.48
C THR A 386 -18.33 -14.53 -0.05
N ASP A 387 -18.92 -13.84 -1.00
CA ASP A 387 -19.93 -12.82 -0.79
C ASP A 387 -21.23 -13.21 -1.49
N SER A 388 -22.38 -12.93 -0.87
CA SER A 388 -23.69 -13.31 -1.41
C SER A 388 -24.05 -12.65 -2.75
N SER A 389 -23.43 -11.51 -3.09
CA SER A 389 -23.75 -10.73 -4.29
C SER A 389 -22.83 -11.03 -5.48
N VAL A 390 -21.56 -11.37 -5.22
CA VAL A 390 -20.55 -11.58 -6.27
C VAL A 390 -19.98 -13.01 -6.29
N GLY A 391 -20.32 -13.85 -5.31
CA GLY A 391 -19.75 -15.18 -5.16
C GLY A 391 -18.36 -15.15 -4.55
N ASP A 392 -17.51 -16.10 -4.97
CA ASP A 392 -16.15 -16.23 -4.47
C ASP A 392 -15.27 -15.07 -4.95
N TYR A 393 -14.33 -14.66 -4.10
CA TYR A 393 -13.36 -13.62 -4.42
C TYR A 393 -12.00 -13.91 -3.76
N TRP A 394 -10.95 -13.38 -4.38
CA TRP A 394 -9.57 -13.42 -3.91
C TRP A 394 -9.20 -12.12 -3.22
N ILE A 395 -8.27 -12.18 -2.27
CA ILE A 395 -7.71 -11.01 -1.58
C ILE A 395 -6.24 -10.89 -1.98
N LEU A 396 -5.88 -9.77 -2.59
CA LEU A 396 -4.53 -9.48 -3.05
C LEU A 396 -3.95 -8.28 -2.31
N LYS A 397 -2.71 -8.41 -1.85
CA LYS A 397 -1.90 -7.30 -1.33
C LYS A 397 -1.14 -6.67 -2.50
N ASN A 398 -1.29 -5.36 -2.68
CA ASN A 398 -0.64 -4.59 -3.73
C ASN A 398 0.56 -3.80 -3.16
N SER A 399 1.40 -3.27 -4.05
CA SER A 399 2.55 -2.42 -3.77
C SER A 399 2.33 -0.97 -4.22
N TYR A 400 1.07 -0.50 -4.22
CA TYR A 400 0.69 0.87 -4.62
C TYR A 400 0.43 1.81 -3.43
N GLY A 401 0.83 1.42 -2.22
CA GLY A 401 0.57 2.19 -1.00
C GLY A 401 -0.79 1.89 -0.37
N SER A 402 -0.95 2.31 0.88
CA SER A 402 -2.16 2.09 1.70
C SER A 402 -3.37 2.90 1.21
N SER A 403 -3.14 3.98 0.47
CA SER A 403 -4.18 4.84 -0.12
C SER A 403 -4.87 4.22 -1.34
N TRP A 404 -4.25 3.23 -1.98
CA TRP A 404 -4.85 2.52 -3.11
C TRP A 404 -5.73 1.37 -2.62
N GLY A 405 -6.89 1.19 -3.25
CA GLY A 405 -7.82 0.12 -2.89
C GLY A 405 -8.32 0.18 -1.44
N ALA A 406 -8.57 -1.00 -0.87
CA ALA A 406 -8.98 -1.15 0.52
C ALA A 406 -7.73 -1.26 1.42
N GLY A 407 -7.10 -0.12 1.71
CA GLY A 407 -5.91 -0.09 2.59
C GLY A 407 -4.67 -0.72 1.96
N GLY A 408 -4.55 -0.70 0.62
CA GLY A 408 -3.51 -1.38 -0.14
C GLY A 408 -3.87 -2.79 -0.63
N PHE A 409 -5.08 -3.26 -0.34
CA PHE A 409 -5.58 -4.55 -0.75
C PHE A 409 -6.69 -4.44 -1.79
N MET A 410 -6.87 -5.50 -2.56
CA MET A 410 -7.96 -5.66 -3.54
C MET A 410 -8.73 -6.95 -3.27
N LYS A 411 -10.06 -6.86 -3.42
CA LYS A 411 -10.91 -8.04 -3.56
C LYS A 411 -11.20 -8.25 -5.05
N LEU A 412 -10.69 -9.34 -5.63
CA LEU A 412 -10.88 -9.71 -7.03
C LEU A 412 -11.93 -10.82 -7.12
N VAL A 413 -13.06 -10.57 -7.78
CA VAL A 413 -14.12 -11.56 -7.98
C VAL A 413 -13.58 -12.75 -8.77
N GLY A 414 -13.85 -13.96 -8.28
CA GLY A 414 -13.54 -15.23 -8.95
C GLY A 414 -14.31 -15.35 -10.27
N ASP A 415 -13.67 -15.89 -11.29
CA ASP A 415 -14.30 -16.21 -12.57
C ASP A 415 -14.00 -17.66 -12.96
N SER A 416 -14.71 -18.17 -13.98
CA SER A 416 -14.52 -19.53 -14.49
C SER A 416 -13.39 -19.64 -15.52
N LYS A 417 -12.65 -18.55 -15.77
CA LYS A 417 -11.58 -18.45 -16.76
C LYS A 417 -10.24 -18.52 -16.03
N ILE A 418 -9.30 -17.63 -16.34
CA ILE A 418 -7.99 -17.55 -15.69
C ILE A 418 -7.88 -16.41 -14.67
N ASN A 419 -9.01 -15.81 -14.25
CA ASN A 419 -9.08 -14.73 -13.27
C ASN A 419 -8.10 -13.58 -13.56
N CYS A 420 -8.21 -12.95 -14.73
CA CYS A 420 -7.29 -11.89 -15.18
C CYS A 420 -5.82 -12.31 -15.28
N GLY A 421 -5.57 -13.62 -15.37
CA GLY A 421 -4.24 -14.19 -15.40
C GLY A 421 -3.68 -14.60 -14.03
N LEU A 422 -4.45 -14.42 -12.95
CA LEU A 422 -4.09 -14.84 -11.59
C LEU A 422 -3.58 -16.30 -11.54
N ASN A 423 -4.24 -17.18 -12.28
CA ASN A 423 -3.95 -18.62 -12.32
C ASN A 423 -2.71 -18.97 -13.17
N VAL A 424 -2.15 -18.03 -13.94
CA VAL A 424 -1.10 -18.30 -14.94
C VAL A 424 0.31 -18.27 -14.33
N PHE A 425 0.56 -17.40 -13.36
CA PHE A 425 1.92 -17.24 -12.80
C PHE A 425 2.02 -17.33 -11.26
N PRO A 426 1.44 -18.35 -10.61
CA PRO A 426 1.57 -18.52 -9.16
C PRO A 426 2.89 -19.21 -8.78
N VAL A 427 3.76 -18.47 -8.11
CA VAL A 427 5.08 -18.95 -7.64
C VAL A 427 5.30 -18.62 -6.17
N ILE A 428 6.08 -19.44 -5.48
CA ILE A 428 6.46 -19.22 -4.09
C ILE A 428 7.95 -19.45 -3.81
N PRO A 429 8.54 -18.74 -2.85
CA PRO A 429 9.88 -19.07 -2.35
C PRO A 429 9.84 -20.30 -1.45
N THR A 430 10.94 -21.07 -1.42
CA THR A 430 11.09 -22.25 -0.57
C THR A 430 12.35 -22.19 0.31
N GLY A 431 12.27 -22.85 1.47
CA GLY A 431 13.36 -22.87 2.46
C GLY A 431 13.70 -21.49 3.01
N ALA A 432 12.69 -20.63 3.17
CA ALA A 432 12.83 -19.33 3.80
C ALA A 432 13.29 -19.47 5.25
N LYS A 433 14.25 -18.64 5.66
CA LYS A 433 14.81 -18.62 7.03
C LYS A 433 15.05 -17.20 7.51
N ALA A 434 14.85 -16.98 8.80
CA ALA A 434 15.25 -15.73 9.45
C ALA A 434 16.78 -15.64 9.56
N GLY A 435 17.34 -14.47 9.26
CA GLY A 435 18.75 -14.17 9.45
C GLY A 435 19.03 -13.44 10.77
N SER A 436 20.31 -13.22 11.08
CA SER A 436 20.74 -12.58 12.34
C SER A 436 20.21 -11.16 12.52
N ALA A 437 20.00 -10.43 11.42
CA ALA A 437 19.48 -9.07 11.42
C ALA A 437 17.94 -8.99 11.45
N ALA A 438 17.23 -10.13 11.55
CA ALA A 438 15.77 -10.14 11.60
C ALA A 438 15.20 -9.38 12.82
N SER A 439 15.95 -9.32 13.92
CA SER A 439 15.50 -8.73 15.19
C SER A 439 15.83 -7.24 15.38
N SER A 440 16.43 -6.56 14.40
CA SER A 440 16.78 -5.13 14.50
C SER A 440 15.61 -4.17 14.23
N GLY A 441 14.37 -4.68 14.23
CA GLY A 441 13.15 -3.92 13.97
C GLY A 441 12.93 -2.77 14.96
N VAL A 442 13.08 -1.54 14.48
CA VAL A 442 12.42 -0.36 15.02
C VAL A 442 10.97 -0.37 14.52
N ASP A 443 10.05 0.04 15.37
CA ASP A 443 8.60 0.07 15.17
C ASP A 443 8.17 0.86 13.93
N GLY A 444 7.85 0.13 12.85
CA GLY A 444 6.74 0.43 11.94
C GLY A 444 6.73 1.80 11.26
N GLY A 445 7.51 1.96 10.19
CA GLY A 445 7.33 3.00 9.18
C GLY A 445 6.10 2.79 8.28
N GLY A 446 4.90 2.72 8.86
CA GLY A 446 3.66 3.07 8.15
C GLY A 446 3.63 4.58 7.89
N ASP A 447 2.57 5.09 7.22
CA ASP A 447 2.32 6.53 7.04
C ASP A 447 2.85 7.34 8.24
N LYS A 448 3.47 8.50 7.98
CA LYS A 448 3.94 9.44 9.02
C LYS A 448 2.76 9.98 9.84
N VAL A 449 2.05 9.12 10.54
CA VAL A 449 1.27 9.41 11.71
C VAL A 449 2.33 9.52 12.78
N PHE A 450 2.58 10.73 13.25
CA PHE A 450 3.33 10.93 14.49
C PHE A 450 2.59 10.14 15.58
N VAL A 451 3.05 8.93 15.88
CA VAL A 451 2.64 8.21 17.08
C VAL A 451 3.37 8.90 18.22
N GLY A 452 2.78 10.01 18.65
CA GLY A 452 3.38 10.99 19.53
C GLY A 452 2.35 12.08 19.77
N LEU A 453 2.60 12.85 20.82
CA LEU A 453 1.77 13.97 21.26
C LEU A 453 1.19 14.75 20.07
N SER A 454 -0.09 15.13 20.13
CA SER A 454 -0.69 15.99 19.10
C SER A 454 0.15 17.27 18.90
N PRO A 455 0.06 17.97 17.75
CA PRO A 455 0.79 19.23 17.56
C PRO A 455 0.61 20.22 18.73
N GLY A 456 -0.59 20.28 19.31
CA GLY A 456 -0.86 21.06 20.52
C GLY A 456 -0.12 20.56 21.76
N ALA A 457 0.03 19.25 21.92
CA ALA A 457 0.77 18.67 23.04
C ALA A 457 2.31 18.77 22.85
N TRP A 458 2.83 18.78 21.62
CA TRP A 458 4.22 19.15 21.34
C TRP A 458 4.52 20.61 21.68
N ILE A 459 3.59 21.52 21.36
CA ILE A 459 3.68 22.92 21.81
C ILE A 459 3.72 22.99 23.35
N GLY A 460 2.92 22.16 24.02
CA GLY A 460 2.94 22.02 25.48
C GLY A 460 4.29 21.55 26.03
N VAL A 461 4.88 20.51 25.46
CA VAL A 461 6.21 20.01 25.88
C VAL A 461 7.30 21.04 25.63
N ALA A 462 7.28 21.71 24.48
CA ALA A 462 8.23 22.78 24.17
C ALA A 462 8.12 23.94 25.17
N ALA A 463 6.89 24.32 25.55
CA ALA A 463 6.66 25.36 26.57
C ALA A 463 7.21 24.95 27.94
N VAL A 464 6.95 23.71 28.38
CA VAL A 464 7.45 23.20 29.68
C VAL A 464 8.97 23.12 29.70
N ALA A 465 9.60 22.60 28.64
CA ALA A 465 11.05 22.51 28.53
C ALA A 465 11.71 23.89 28.53
N THR A 466 11.10 24.86 27.84
CA THR A 466 11.58 26.25 27.83
C THR A 466 11.50 26.88 29.21
N VAL A 467 10.37 26.75 29.90
CA VAL A 467 10.19 27.28 31.28
C VAL A 467 11.19 26.63 32.24
N PHE A 468 11.36 25.32 32.18
CA PHE A 468 12.31 24.60 33.03
C PHE A 468 13.75 25.07 32.80
N THR A 469 14.13 25.26 31.54
CA THR A 469 15.48 25.75 31.17
C THR A 469 15.72 27.16 31.70
N ILE A 470 14.75 28.06 31.58
CA ILE A 470 14.84 29.43 32.12
C ILE A 470 14.99 29.40 33.65
N VAL A 471 14.17 28.59 34.33
CA VAL A 471 14.20 28.47 35.80
C VAL A 471 15.54 27.92 36.28
N MET A 472 16.05 26.84 35.66
CA MET A 472 17.34 26.26 36.03
C MET A 472 18.51 27.21 35.77
N THR A 473 18.45 27.97 34.67
CA THR A 473 19.44 29.00 34.36
C THR A 473 19.42 30.12 35.41
N ALA A 474 18.23 30.59 35.82
CA ALA A 474 18.09 31.62 36.85
C ALA A 474 18.59 31.14 38.23
N ILE A 475 18.30 29.89 38.60
CA ILE A 475 18.82 29.25 39.82
C ILE A 475 20.36 29.17 39.77
N GLY A 476 20.92 28.71 38.65
CA GLY A 476 22.37 28.64 38.43
C GLY A 476 23.05 30.01 38.57
N MET A 477 22.45 31.05 37.97
CA MET A 477 22.92 32.43 38.12
C MET A 477 22.87 32.91 39.58
N PHE A 478 21.81 32.59 40.32
CA PHE A 478 21.66 32.99 41.72
C PHE A 478 22.69 32.31 42.63
N VAL A 479 22.91 31.01 42.43
CA VAL A 479 23.94 30.22 43.16
C VAL A 479 25.33 30.76 42.85
N SER A 480 25.63 31.02 41.58
CA SER A 480 26.90 31.60 41.15
C SER A 480 27.14 32.98 41.78
N LYS A 481 26.12 33.85 41.77
CA LYS A 481 26.19 35.17 42.41
C LYS A 481 26.44 35.09 43.92
N ARG A 482 25.74 34.21 44.64
CA ARG A 482 25.99 33.98 46.08
C ARG A 482 27.41 33.52 46.37
N LYS A 483 27.94 32.61 45.54
CA LYS A 483 29.32 32.12 45.66
C LYS A 483 30.33 33.25 45.40
N LEU A 484 30.09 34.08 44.39
CA LEU A 484 30.92 35.24 44.09
C LEU A 484 30.92 36.27 45.22
N ASP A 485 29.76 36.56 45.82
CA ASP A 485 29.64 37.50 46.95
C ASP A 485 30.36 36.97 48.20
N THR A 486 30.32 35.65 48.42
CA THR A 486 31.06 34.99 49.51
C THR A 486 32.57 35.11 49.30
N ILE A 487 33.05 34.85 48.08
CA ILE A 487 34.47 35.01 47.71
C ILE A 487 34.90 36.48 47.85
N ARG A 488 34.08 37.44 47.41
CA ARG A 488 34.36 38.87 47.59
C ARG A 488 34.49 39.24 49.06
N LYS A 489 33.58 38.79 49.93
CA LYS A 489 33.67 39.03 51.38
C LYS A 489 34.94 38.43 51.99
N GLN A 490 35.30 37.21 51.61
CA GLN A 490 36.54 36.57 52.06
C GLN A 490 37.78 37.36 51.61
N ASN A 491 37.81 37.81 50.35
CA ASN A 491 38.91 38.62 49.84
C ASN A 491 38.99 39.97 50.55
N THR A 492 37.87 40.68 50.74
CA THR A 492 37.83 41.96 51.47
C THR A 492 38.31 41.80 52.93
N ALA A 493 37.93 40.72 53.62
CA ALA A 493 38.42 40.41 54.96
C ALA A 493 39.94 40.13 54.97
N MET A 494 40.46 39.43 53.96
CA MET A 494 41.89 39.17 53.81
C MET A 494 42.70 40.47 53.58
N TYR A 495 42.17 41.40 52.79
CA TYR A 495 42.80 42.70 52.56
C TYR A 495 42.72 43.63 53.79
N ALA A 496 41.62 43.61 54.55
CA ALA A 496 41.49 44.38 55.79
C ALA A 496 42.48 43.92 56.87
N ALA A 497 42.73 42.61 56.97
CA ALA A 497 43.72 42.02 57.89
C ALA A 497 45.19 42.33 57.53
N ARG A 498 45.45 42.87 56.32
CA ARG A 498 46.78 43.30 55.86
C ARG A 498 47.04 44.80 56.00
N THR A 499 46.11 45.56 56.57
CA THR A 499 46.32 46.98 56.85
C THR A 499 47.19 47.12 58.10
N PRO A 500 48.43 47.63 58.01
CA PRO A 500 49.27 47.81 59.18
C PRO A 500 48.66 48.91 60.07
N THR A 501 48.43 48.60 61.34
CA THR A 501 48.30 49.62 62.38
C THR A 501 49.64 50.30 62.52
N ASN A 502 49.80 51.49 61.94
CA ASN A 502 50.83 52.42 62.39
C ASN A 502 50.44 52.87 63.79
N THR A 503 51.12 52.32 64.78
CA THR A 503 51.20 52.85 66.14
C THR A 503 52.67 53.07 66.45
N ASP A 504 52.97 54.35 66.69
CA ASP A 504 54.15 55.01 67.28
C ASP A 504 55.32 54.15 67.78
#